data_AF-A0AAW6UE18-F1
#
_entry.id   AF-A0AAW6UE18-F1
#
_cell.length_a   1.000
_cell.length_b   1.000
_cell.length_c   1.000
_cell.angle_alpha   90.00
_cell.angle_beta   90.00
_cell.angle_gamma   90.00
#
_symmetry.space_group_name_H-M   'P 1'
#
loop_
_entity.id
_entity.type
_entity.pdbx_description
1 polymer ?
#
loop_
_entity_poly.entity_id
_entity_poly.type
_entity_poly.pdbx_seq_one_letter_code
_entity_poly.pdbx_strand_id
1 'polypeptide(L)'
;NNKHFTLLEFSTILFDMHDGFFKSRTQCELITNVVLYLMDTLVTNHNFNSSRFLEYNTNTEKYSIKSIGYLSKRDELVKTSKREFHKALGLKQKLFLRPNVTSGDKMRSDTLIVMAQIFELLGISKYSIKSGDRPEFFMRVNSVDVLERMTSQNYQSGTVDNINQLHNNSIRIMQYFFTRLNTDYERWNLIERYFLGEEIITND
;
A
#
# COMPACT_ATOMS: atom_id res chain seq x y z
N ASN A 1 17.92 16.48 -32.74
CA ASN A 1 16.91 15.41 -32.93
C ASN A 1 16.31 15.03 -31.59
N ASN A 2 15.08 15.48 -31.33
CA ASN A 2 14.31 15.06 -30.16
C ASN A 2 14.08 13.54 -30.28
N LYS A 3 14.73 12.77 -29.42
CA LYS A 3 14.56 11.31 -29.37
C LYS A 3 13.19 11.04 -28.78
N HIS A 4 12.25 10.65 -29.65
CA HIS A 4 10.94 10.15 -29.25
C HIS A 4 10.99 8.64 -29.18
N PHE A 5 10.32 8.04 -28.19
CA PHE A 5 10.24 6.59 -28.06
C PHE A 5 8.89 6.16 -27.50
N THR A 6 8.45 4.96 -27.87
CA THR A 6 7.32 4.29 -27.22
C THR A 6 7.79 3.44 -26.05
N LEU A 7 6.89 3.16 -25.10
CA LEU A 7 7.17 2.25 -23.97
C LEU A 7 7.61 0.87 -24.47
N LEU A 8 6.99 0.38 -25.55
CA LEU A 8 7.29 -0.92 -26.15
C LEU A 8 8.68 -0.95 -26.81
N GLU A 9 9.05 0.11 -27.55
CA GLU A 9 10.39 0.22 -28.15
C GLU A 9 11.47 0.22 -27.07
N PHE A 10 11.27 1.00 -26.01
CA PHE A 10 12.25 1.12 -24.93
C PHE A 10 12.38 -0.17 -24.11
N SER A 11 11.27 -0.81 -23.76
CA SER A 11 11.29 -2.11 -23.05
C SER A 11 11.88 -3.24 -23.90
N THR A 12 11.68 -3.21 -25.22
CA THR A 12 12.30 -4.18 -26.12
C THR A 12 13.81 -4.03 -26.12
N ILE A 13 14.33 -2.81 -26.27
CA ILE A 13 15.77 -2.53 -26.20
C ILE A 13 16.33 -2.94 -24.83
N LEU A 14 15.59 -2.67 -23.75
CA LEU A 14 16.01 -3.03 -22.39
C LEU A 14 16.07 -4.56 -22.20
N PHE A 15 15.10 -5.29 -22.75
CA PHE A 15 15.04 -6.75 -22.69
C PHE A 15 16.22 -7.36 -23.47
N ASP A 16 16.46 -6.88 -24.69
CA ASP A 16 17.52 -7.37 -25.56
C ASP A 16 18.92 -7.06 -25.01
N MET A 17 19.09 -5.89 -24.36
CA MET A 17 20.36 -5.48 -23.75
C MET A 17 20.72 -6.29 -22.49
N HIS A 18 19.72 -6.80 -21.78
CA HIS A 18 19.89 -7.52 -20.53
C HIS A 18 19.33 -8.94 -20.60
N ASP A 19 19.87 -9.72 -21.55
CA ASP A 19 19.49 -11.12 -21.73
C ASP A 19 19.66 -11.92 -20.43
N GLY A 20 18.64 -12.71 -20.09
CA GLY A 20 18.58 -13.53 -18.88
C GLY A 20 18.26 -12.78 -17.57
N PHE A 21 18.20 -11.44 -17.54
CA PHE A 21 17.83 -10.71 -16.32
C PHE A 21 16.32 -10.71 -16.06
N PHE A 22 15.53 -10.50 -17.13
CA PHE A 22 14.08 -10.51 -17.06
C PHE A 22 13.54 -11.91 -17.36
N LYS A 23 12.59 -12.38 -16.54
CA LYS A 23 11.90 -13.67 -16.72
C LYS A 23 10.97 -13.67 -17.93
N SER A 24 10.40 -12.52 -18.28
CA SER A 24 9.50 -12.38 -19.42
C SER A 24 9.48 -10.95 -19.96
N ARG A 25 9.03 -10.80 -21.21
CA ARG A 25 8.87 -9.50 -21.85
C ARG A 25 7.86 -8.61 -21.10
N THR A 26 6.78 -9.20 -20.62
CA THR A 26 5.77 -8.52 -19.79
C THR A 26 6.37 -8.00 -18.47
N GLN A 27 7.25 -8.78 -17.82
CA GLN A 27 7.94 -8.32 -16.61
C GLN A 27 8.82 -7.11 -16.91
N CYS A 28 9.54 -7.13 -18.03
CA CYS A 28 10.37 -6.02 -18.49
C CYS A 28 9.54 -4.76 -18.76
N GLU A 29 8.40 -4.88 -19.46
CA GLU A 29 7.49 -3.77 -19.72
C GLU A 29 6.96 -3.13 -18.43
N LEU A 30 6.53 -3.94 -17.46
CA LEU A 30 6.05 -3.47 -16.16
C LEU A 30 7.15 -2.72 -15.40
N ILE A 31 8.34 -3.30 -15.29
CA ILE A 31 9.49 -2.67 -14.61
C ILE A 31 9.85 -1.37 -15.32
N THR A 32 9.85 -1.38 -16.65
CA THR A 32 10.14 -0.20 -17.47
C THR A 32 9.18 0.94 -17.15
N ASN A 33 7.87 0.66 -17.12
CA ASN A 33 6.85 1.66 -16.80
C ASN A 33 7.09 2.26 -15.40
N VAL A 34 7.30 1.41 -14.40
CA VAL A 34 7.54 1.85 -13.02
C VAL A 34 8.83 2.68 -12.88
N VAL A 35 9.91 2.26 -13.54
CA VAL A 35 11.19 2.99 -13.54
C VAL A 35 11.05 4.36 -14.22
N LEU A 36 10.36 4.44 -15.36
CA LEU A 36 10.11 5.71 -16.04
C LEU A 36 9.26 6.65 -15.17
N TYR A 37 8.22 6.12 -14.52
CA TYR A 37 7.40 6.87 -13.58
C TYR A 37 8.22 7.41 -12.40
N LEU A 38 9.08 6.58 -11.79
CA LEU A 38 9.96 7.02 -10.71
C LEU A 38 10.92 8.11 -11.17
N MET A 39 11.59 7.90 -12.29
CA MET A 39 12.55 8.87 -12.82
C MET A 39 11.87 10.21 -13.13
N ASP A 40 10.58 10.21 -13.49
CA ASP A 40 9.86 11.46 -13.75
C ASP A 40 9.43 12.16 -12.47
N THR A 41 8.88 11.40 -11.53
CA THR A 41 8.32 11.89 -10.26
C THR A 41 9.37 12.21 -9.19
N LEU A 42 10.59 11.68 -9.29
CA LEU A 42 11.65 11.96 -8.33
C LEU A 42 12.04 13.43 -8.34
N VAL A 43 11.80 14.07 -7.19
CA VAL A 43 12.26 15.42 -6.87
C VAL A 43 13.61 15.29 -6.18
N THR A 44 14.64 15.87 -6.79
CA THR A 44 15.97 15.99 -6.15
C THR A 44 16.03 17.30 -5.37
N ASN A 45 16.67 17.30 -4.20
CA ASN A 45 16.77 18.45 -3.29
C ASN A 45 17.52 19.67 -3.87
N HIS A 46 18.01 19.60 -5.11
CA HIS A 46 18.62 20.73 -5.79
C HIS A 46 17.54 21.47 -6.60
N ASN A 47 17.17 22.65 -6.09
CA ASN A 47 16.12 23.58 -6.56
C ASN A 47 16.15 23.97 -8.07
N PHE A 48 17.06 23.43 -8.88
CA PHE A 48 17.19 23.70 -10.31
C PHE A 48 16.81 22.51 -11.23
N ASN A 49 16.59 21.30 -10.69
CA ASN A 49 16.31 20.09 -11.48
C ASN A 49 14.96 19.42 -11.11
N SER A 50 14.02 20.20 -10.59
CA SER A 50 12.63 19.76 -10.33
C SER A 50 11.81 19.54 -11.61
N SER A 51 12.36 19.87 -12.78
CA SER A 51 11.70 19.67 -14.06
C SER A 51 11.48 18.18 -14.34
N ARG A 52 10.26 17.83 -14.76
CA ARG A 52 9.97 16.54 -15.41
C ARG A 52 10.99 16.29 -16.51
N PHE A 53 11.57 15.09 -16.53
CA PHE A 53 12.57 14.76 -17.56
C PHE A 53 11.90 14.14 -18.78
N LEU A 54 10.68 13.61 -18.61
CA LEU A 54 9.86 13.07 -19.69
C LEU A 54 8.67 13.99 -19.96
N GLU A 55 8.36 14.14 -21.23
CA GLU A 55 7.04 14.60 -21.66
C GLU A 55 6.38 13.52 -22.50
N TYR A 56 5.18 13.13 -22.11
CA TYR A 56 4.32 12.24 -22.87
C TYR A 56 3.47 13.06 -23.84
N ASN A 57 3.52 12.72 -25.13
CA ASN A 57 2.67 13.33 -26.15
C ASN A 57 1.47 12.41 -26.40
N THR A 58 0.27 12.88 -26.06
CA THR A 58 -0.98 12.13 -26.23
C THR A 58 -1.36 11.87 -27.68
N ASN A 59 -0.89 12.71 -28.62
CA ASN A 59 -1.24 12.59 -30.03
C ASN A 59 -0.39 11.54 -30.76
N THR A 60 0.85 11.34 -30.30
CA THR A 60 1.80 10.42 -30.93
C THR A 60 2.07 9.18 -30.09
N GLU A 61 1.53 9.11 -28.87
CA GLU A 61 1.76 8.06 -27.87
C GLU A 61 3.25 7.82 -27.57
N LYS A 62 4.05 8.88 -27.68
CA LYS A 62 5.51 8.82 -27.53
C LYS A 62 5.98 9.71 -26.39
N TYR A 63 7.00 9.22 -25.71
CA TYR A 63 7.77 9.98 -24.73
C TYR A 63 8.88 10.76 -25.41
N SER A 64 9.19 11.94 -24.88
CA SER A 64 10.35 12.74 -25.26
C SER A 64 11.16 13.13 -24.03
N ILE A 65 12.49 13.10 -24.15
CA ILE A 65 13.39 13.50 -23.06
C ILE A 65 13.62 15.02 -23.16
N LYS A 66 13.24 15.75 -22.11
CA LYS A 66 13.37 17.21 -22.03
C LYS A 66 14.60 17.70 -21.27
N SER A 67 15.10 16.92 -20.32
CA SER A 67 16.17 17.36 -19.42
C SER A 67 17.30 16.34 -19.34
N ILE A 68 18.53 16.85 -19.31
CA ILE A 68 19.77 16.08 -19.09
C ILE A 68 19.90 15.70 -17.59
N GLY A 69 19.11 16.31 -16.71
CA GLY A 69 19.09 16.05 -15.27
C GLY A 69 18.69 14.62 -14.87
N TYR A 70 18.31 13.77 -15.81
CA TYR A 70 18.02 12.35 -15.57
C TYR A 70 19.20 11.59 -14.95
N LEU A 71 20.45 12.00 -15.23
CA LEU A 71 21.65 11.37 -14.62
C LEU A 71 21.68 11.58 -13.11
N SER A 72 21.43 12.81 -12.65
CA SER A 72 21.36 13.11 -11.22
C SER A 72 20.19 12.39 -10.55
N LYS A 73 19.04 12.27 -11.24
CA LYS A 73 17.89 11.49 -10.75
C LYS A 73 18.20 10.00 -10.64
N ARG A 74 18.91 9.43 -11.62
CA ARG A 74 19.40 8.04 -11.60
C ARG A 74 20.29 7.82 -10.37
N ASP A 75 21.26 8.70 -10.15
CA ASP A 75 22.22 8.54 -9.05
C ASP A 75 21.53 8.62 -7.68
N GLU A 76 20.56 9.53 -7.53
CA GLU A 76 19.76 9.63 -6.30
C GLU A 76 18.84 8.41 -6.08
N LEU A 77 18.25 7.88 -7.15
CA LEU A 77 17.47 6.64 -7.11
C LEU A 77 18.36 5.48 -6.64
N VAL A 78 19.51 5.27 -7.28
CA VAL A 78 20.44 4.19 -6.93
C VAL A 78 20.94 4.33 -5.50
N LYS A 79 21.29 5.55 -5.08
CA LYS A 79 21.73 5.83 -3.71
C LYS A 79 20.64 5.52 -2.68
N THR A 80 19.40 5.96 -2.95
CA THR A 80 18.25 5.69 -2.09
C THR A 80 17.94 4.18 -2.05
N SER A 81 17.91 3.50 -3.19
CA SER A 81 17.71 2.06 -3.28
C SER A 81 18.75 1.30 -2.48
N LYS A 82 20.05 1.62 -2.64
CA LYS A 82 21.13 0.99 -1.88
C LYS A 82 20.97 1.22 -0.38
N ARG A 83 20.63 2.44 0.04
CA ARG A 83 20.42 2.77 1.46
C ARG A 83 19.28 1.96 2.07
N GLU A 84 18.12 1.95 1.43
CA GLU A 84 16.95 1.24 1.94
C GLU A 84 17.12 -0.28 1.84
N PHE A 85 17.73 -0.76 0.77
CA PHE A 85 18.05 -2.19 0.61
C PHE A 85 19.08 -2.66 1.64
N HIS A 86 20.10 -1.85 1.97
CA HIS A 86 21.07 -2.19 3.01
C HIS A 86 20.44 -2.23 4.40
N LYS A 87 19.52 -1.30 4.72
CA LYS A 87 18.72 -1.38 5.95
C LYS A 87 17.86 -2.65 5.99
N ALA A 88 17.33 -3.08 4.84
CA ALA A 88 16.49 -4.27 4.74
C ALA A 88 17.26 -5.59 4.76
N LEU A 89 18.46 -5.66 4.16
CA LEU A 89 19.30 -6.86 4.04
C LEU A 89 19.76 -7.45 5.38
N GLY A 90 19.80 -6.63 6.44
CA GLY A 90 20.07 -7.09 7.81
C GLY A 90 18.85 -7.67 8.53
N LEU A 91 17.65 -7.49 7.97
CA LEU A 91 16.40 -7.94 8.57
C LEU A 91 15.99 -9.26 7.91
N LYS A 92 16.13 -10.38 8.63
CA LYS A 92 15.43 -11.64 8.28
C LYS A 92 13.90 -11.53 8.42
N GLN A 93 13.36 -10.34 8.61
CA GLN A 93 12.04 -10.09 9.18
C GLN A 93 11.28 -9.01 8.41
N LYS A 94 9.95 -9.12 8.46
CA LYS A 94 8.98 -8.19 7.86
C LYS A 94 9.37 -6.73 8.19
N LEU A 95 9.57 -5.91 7.15
CA LEU A 95 9.84 -4.48 7.29
C LEU A 95 8.53 -3.70 7.12
N PHE A 96 8.18 -2.92 8.14
CA PHE A 96 7.08 -1.97 8.04
C PHE A 96 7.59 -0.67 7.44
N LEU A 97 7.25 -0.40 6.18
CA LEU A 97 7.52 0.87 5.53
C LEU A 97 6.47 1.89 5.98
N ARG A 98 6.92 3.03 6.50
CA ARG A 98 6.04 4.18 6.80
C ARG A 98 6.23 5.20 5.68
N PRO A 99 5.21 5.44 4.83
CA PRO A 99 5.29 6.51 3.85
C PRO A 99 5.43 7.85 4.57
N ASN A 100 6.16 8.78 3.96
CA ASN A 100 6.38 10.12 4.53
C ASN A 100 5.18 11.05 4.33
N VAL A 101 4.04 10.53 3.88
CA VAL A 101 2.90 11.34 3.48
C VAL A 101 1.61 10.91 4.19
N THR A 102 0.94 11.89 4.78
CA THR A 102 -0.29 11.73 5.57
C THR A 102 -1.56 11.70 4.72
N SER A 103 -1.47 12.02 3.42
CA SER A 103 -2.62 12.11 2.50
C SER A 103 -2.65 10.92 1.55
N GLY A 104 -3.82 10.26 1.43
CA GLY A 104 -3.98 9.04 0.62
C GLY A 104 -3.52 9.15 -0.84
N ASP A 105 -3.75 10.29 -1.48
CA ASP A 105 -3.34 10.52 -2.88
C ASP A 105 -1.82 10.53 -3.10
N LYS A 106 -1.06 10.96 -2.10
CA LYS A 106 0.41 11.05 -2.20
C LYS A 106 1.12 9.79 -1.71
N MET A 107 0.37 8.83 -1.14
CA MET A 107 0.94 7.56 -0.71
C MET A 107 1.35 6.69 -1.91
N ARG A 108 0.59 6.73 -3.02
CA ARG A 108 0.90 5.96 -4.23
C ARG A 108 2.16 6.44 -4.95
N SER A 109 2.51 7.71 -4.80
CA SER A 109 3.71 8.31 -5.38
C SER A 109 4.91 8.32 -4.42
N ASP A 110 4.77 7.77 -3.21
CA ASP A 110 5.87 7.66 -2.26
C ASP A 110 6.95 6.74 -2.83
N THR A 111 8.18 7.25 -2.93
CA THR A 111 9.32 6.55 -3.52
C THR A 111 9.58 5.20 -2.85
N LEU A 112 9.36 5.06 -1.54
CA LEU A 112 9.56 3.80 -0.82
C LEU A 112 8.55 2.73 -1.25
N ILE A 113 7.29 3.13 -1.43
CA ILE A 113 6.22 2.23 -1.85
C ILE A 113 6.48 1.74 -3.28
N VAL A 114 6.86 2.64 -4.17
CA VAL A 114 7.17 2.27 -5.55
C VAL A 114 8.43 1.41 -5.63
N MET A 115 9.46 1.66 -4.80
CA MET A 115 10.62 0.76 -4.71
C MET A 115 10.24 -0.64 -4.21
N ALA A 116 9.34 -0.76 -3.24
CA ALA A 116 8.86 -2.05 -2.78
C ALA A 116 8.13 -2.83 -3.88
N GLN A 117 7.35 -2.15 -4.72
CA GLN A 117 6.71 -2.73 -5.91
C GLN A 117 7.75 -3.22 -6.93
N ILE A 118 8.83 -2.46 -7.18
CA ILE A 118 9.92 -2.90 -8.06
C ILE A 118 10.58 -4.18 -7.53
N PHE A 119 10.88 -4.24 -6.22
CA PHE A 119 11.47 -5.44 -5.62
C PHE A 119 10.55 -6.66 -5.70
N GLU A 120 9.23 -6.45 -5.62
CA GLU A 120 8.25 -7.49 -5.85
C GLU A 120 8.22 -7.96 -7.31
N LEU A 121 8.20 -7.04 -8.26
CA LEU A 121 8.28 -7.36 -9.68
C LEU A 121 9.56 -8.12 -10.04
N LEU A 122 10.70 -7.77 -9.42
CA LEU A 122 11.97 -8.48 -9.59
C LEU A 122 12.01 -9.84 -8.87
N GLY A 123 11.04 -10.14 -8.01
CA GLY A 123 11.00 -11.37 -7.21
C GLY A 123 11.98 -11.40 -6.04
N ILE A 124 12.44 -10.23 -5.58
CA ILE A 124 13.40 -10.07 -4.48
C ILE A 124 12.67 -10.07 -3.12
N SER A 125 11.46 -9.52 -3.05
CA SER A 125 10.65 -9.44 -1.83
C SER A 125 9.16 -9.55 -2.12
N LYS A 126 8.33 -9.83 -1.11
CA LYS A 126 6.87 -9.68 -1.21
C LYS A 126 6.44 -8.40 -0.50
N TYR A 127 5.49 -7.67 -1.08
CA TYR A 127 4.97 -6.44 -0.52
C TYR A 127 3.46 -6.56 -0.26
N SER A 128 2.99 -5.95 0.83
CA SER A 128 1.56 -5.88 1.13
C SER A 128 1.23 -4.54 1.79
N ILE A 129 0.23 -3.83 1.29
CA ILE A 129 -0.31 -2.65 1.95
C ILE A 129 -1.29 -3.12 3.02
N LYS A 130 -0.99 -2.79 4.28
CA LYS A 130 -1.95 -2.92 5.37
C LYS A 130 -2.44 -1.54 5.77
N SER A 131 -3.75 -1.37 5.77
CA SER A 131 -4.43 -0.18 6.31
C SER A 131 -5.19 -0.59 7.58
N GLY A 132 -5.22 0.28 8.60
CA GLY A 132 -5.97 0.04 9.84
C GLY A 132 -5.28 -0.81 10.92
N ASP A 133 -4.04 -1.27 10.72
CA ASP A 133 -3.31 -2.14 11.67
C ASP A 133 -2.77 -1.36 12.90
N ARG A 134 -2.98 -0.04 12.97
CA ARG A 134 -2.67 0.82 14.12
C ARG A 134 -3.89 1.68 14.47
N PRO A 135 -4.77 1.21 15.38
CA PRO A 135 -5.77 2.09 15.96
C PRO A 135 -5.04 3.15 16.79
N GLU A 136 -4.95 4.38 16.27
CA GLU A 136 -4.54 5.54 17.07
C GLU A 136 -5.76 6.02 17.86
N PHE A 137 -5.76 5.79 19.17
CA PHE A 137 -6.80 6.30 20.06
C PHE A 137 -6.51 7.76 20.38
N PHE A 138 -7.31 8.67 19.85
CA PHE A 138 -7.27 10.07 20.25
C PHE A 138 -7.94 10.22 21.62
N MET A 139 -7.14 10.49 22.66
CA MET A 139 -7.65 10.79 24.00
C MET A 139 -7.65 12.30 24.26
N ARG A 140 -8.83 12.88 24.51
CA ARG A 140 -8.97 14.24 25.03
C ARG A 140 -9.19 14.18 26.53
N VAL A 141 -8.25 14.72 27.30
CA VAL A 141 -8.33 14.77 28.76
C VAL A 141 -8.83 16.16 29.16
N ASN A 142 -10.06 16.23 29.65
CA ASN A 142 -10.66 17.49 30.12
C ASN A 142 -10.57 17.66 31.65
N SER A 143 -10.22 16.62 32.42
CA SER A 143 -10.12 16.64 33.87
C SER A 143 -9.07 15.65 34.37
N VAL A 144 -8.29 16.08 35.37
CA VAL A 144 -7.22 15.28 36.02
C VAL A 144 -7.80 14.11 36.82
N ASP A 145 -8.96 14.27 37.45
CA ASP A 145 -9.63 13.22 38.25
C ASP A 145 -10.09 12.01 37.41
N VAL A 146 -10.37 12.24 36.12
CA VAL A 146 -10.70 11.16 35.17
C VAL A 146 -9.43 10.39 34.81
N LEU A 147 -8.30 11.08 34.67
CA LEU A 147 -7.01 10.46 34.38
C LEU A 147 -6.56 9.59 35.56
N GLU A 148 -6.68 10.09 36.80
CA GLU A 148 -6.31 9.34 38.00
C GLU A 148 -7.15 8.07 38.16
N ARG A 149 -8.46 8.12 37.84
CA ARG A 149 -9.33 6.94 37.82
C ARG A 149 -8.96 5.94 36.72
N MET A 150 -8.51 6.42 35.54
CA MET A 150 -8.05 5.56 34.45
C MET A 150 -6.70 4.90 34.75
N THR A 151 -5.82 5.55 35.51
CA THR A 151 -4.48 5.04 35.83
C THR A 151 -4.42 4.21 37.10
N SER A 152 -5.34 4.41 38.05
CA SER A 152 -5.35 3.71 39.35
C SER A 152 -6.07 2.36 39.33
N GLN A 153 -6.86 2.07 38.30
CA GLN A 153 -7.55 0.80 38.12
C GLN A 153 -7.33 0.26 36.70
N ASN A 154 -7.57 -1.05 36.49
CA ASN A 154 -7.62 -1.66 35.16
C ASN A 154 -8.80 -1.08 34.38
N TYR A 155 -8.61 0.12 33.82
CA TYR A 155 -9.63 0.82 33.07
C TYR A 155 -10.09 -0.01 31.88
N GLN A 156 -11.38 -0.35 31.88
CA GLN A 156 -12.06 -0.93 30.74
C GLN A 156 -12.92 0.15 30.09
N SER A 157 -12.70 0.34 28.79
CA SER A 157 -13.49 1.30 28.03
C SER A 157 -14.81 0.64 27.64
N GLY A 158 -15.92 1.15 28.18
CA GLY A 158 -17.26 0.65 27.82
C GLY A 158 -17.54 0.71 26.30
N THR A 159 -16.91 1.64 25.58
CA THR A 159 -17.00 1.68 24.11
C THR A 159 -16.25 0.51 23.46
N VAL A 160 -15.03 0.21 23.91
CA VAL A 160 -14.26 -0.93 23.40
C VAL A 160 -14.94 -2.25 23.76
N ASP A 161 -15.48 -2.35 24.98
CA ASP A 161 -16.23 -3.54 25.40
C ASP A 161 -17.49 -3.75 24.57
N ASN A 162 -18.23 -2.68 24.27
CA ASN A 162 -19.41 -2.75 23.40
C ASN A 162 -19.02 -3.20 21.97
N ILE A 163 -17.95 -2.65 21.40
CA ILE A 163 -17.43 -3.10 20.09
C ILE A 163 -17.06 -4.58 20.12
N ASN A 164 -16.39 -5.03 21.19
CA ASN A 164 -16.04 -6.44 21.38
C ASN A 164 -17.29 -7.33 21.51
N GLN A 165 -18.32 -6.88 22.23
CA GLN A 165 -19.59 -7.60 22.35
C GLN A 165 -20.31 -7.71 21.00
N LEU A 166 -20.38 -6.62 20.21
CA LEU A 166 -20.94 -6.62 18.86
C LEU A 166 -20.19 -7.58 17.93
N HIS A 167 -18.86 -7.58 18.01
CA HIS A 167 -18.02 -8.50 17.25
C HIS A 167 -18.29 -9.96 17.62
N ASN A 168 -18.31 -10.28 18.92
CA ASN A 168 -18.59 -11.63 19.42
C ASN A 168 -20.00 -12.10 19.05
N ASN A 169 -21.00 -11.21 19.12
CA ASN A 169 -22.35 -11.51 18.67
C ASN A 169 -22.39 -11.82 17.17
N SER A 170 -21.70 -11.01 16.35
CA SER A 170 -21.59 -11.24 14.91
C SER A 170 -20.95 -12.60 14.59
N ILE A 171 -19.90 -12.99 15.33
CA ILE A 171 -19.28 -14.31 15.20
C ILE A 171 -20.27 -15.42 15.53
N ARG A 172 -21.03 -15.32 16.63
CA ARG A 172 -22.02 -16.32 17.04
C ARG A 172 -23.11 -16.50 15.99
N ILE A 173 -23.66 -15.40 15.46
CA ILE A 173 -24.68 -15.43 14.40
C ILE A 173 -24.13 -16.13 13.15
N MET A 174 -22.91 -15.78 12.72
CA MET A 174 -22.28 -16.42 11.56
C MET A 174 -22.03 -17.90 11.81
N GLN A 175 -21.53 -18.27 12.99
CA GLN A 175 -21.28 -19.65 13.35
C GLN A 175 -22.59 -20.46 13.34
N TYR A 176 -23.67 -19.94 13.91
CA TYR A 176 -24.99 -20.56 13.87
C TYR A 176 -25.49 -20.75 12.44
N PHE A 177 -25.37 -19.71 11.59
CA PHE A 177 -25.77 -19.77 10.18
C PHE A 177 -25.07 -20.88 9.41
N PHE A 178 -23.75 -21.06 9.60
CA PHE A 178 -22.98 -22.05 8.85
C PHE A 178 -23.04 -23.46 9.44
N THR A 179 -23.25 -23.61 10.75
CA THR A 179 -23.10 -24.92 11.43
C THR A 179 -24.42 -25.57 11.86
N ARG A 180 -25.47 -24.77 12.11
CA ARG A 180 -26.74 -25.28 12.66
C ARG A 180 -27.90 -25.23 11.64
N LEU A 181 -27.86 -24.32 10.67
CA LEU A 181 -28.92 -24.19 9.66
C LEU A 181 -28.68 -25.12 8.46
N ASN A 182 -29.65 -26.00 8.19
CA ASN A 182 -29.52 -27.04 7.16
C ASN A 182 -30.35 -26.74 5.91
N THR A 183 -31.38 -25.91 6.01
CA THR A 183 -32.26 -25.58 4.89
C THR A 183 -32.12 -24.13 4.43
N ASP A 184 -32.42 -23.87 3.16
CA ASP A 184 -32.39 -22.51 2.62
C ASP A 184 -33.47 -21.63 3.22
N TYR A 185 -34.63 -22.19 3.57
CA TYR A 185 -35.70 -21.45 4.23
C TYR A 185 -35.27 -20.90 5.60
N GLU A 186 -34.63 -21.73 6.43
CA GLU A 186 -34.11 -21.30 7.74
C GLU A 186 -33.03 -20.22 7.60
N ARG A 187 -32.16 -20.34 6.59
CA ARG A 187 -31.11 -19.35 6.29
C ARG A 187 -31.70 -18.02 5.88
N TRP A 188 -32.68 -18.02 4.97
CA TRP A 188 -33.35 -16.79 4.53
C TRP A 188 -34.11 -16.11 5.67
N ASN A 189 -34.79 -16.88 6.52
CA ASN A 189 -35.48 -16.34 7.68
C ASN A 189 -34.48 -15.69 8.68
N LEU A 190 -33.33 -16.32 8.93
CA LEU A 190 -32.29 -15.71 9.77
C LEU A 190 -31.76 -14.39 9.18
N ILE A 191 -31.50 -14.37 7.87
CA ILE A 191 -31.03 -13.17 7.16
C ILE A 191 -32.07 -12.05 7.26
N GLU A 192 -33.34 -12.35 7.05
CA GLU A 192 -34.42 -11.38 7.13
C GLU A 192 -34.53 -10.77 8.53
N ARG A 193 -34.56 -11.60 9.57
CA ARG A 193 -34.60 -11.16 10.97
C ARG A 193 -33.38 -10.32 11.36
N TYR A 194 -32.20 -10.66 10.85
CA TYR A 194 -30.99 -9.86 11.03
C TYR A 194 -31.13 -8.44 10.46
N PHE A 195 -31.62 -8.33 9.22
CA PHE A 195 -31.79 -7.03 8.57
C PHE A 195 -32.94 -6.20 9.13
N LEU A 196 -33.94 -6.84 9.74
CA LEU A 196 -35.01 -6.16 10.49
C LEU A 196 -34.56 -5.67 11.88
N GLY A 197 -33.33 -5.99 12.31
CA GLY A 197 -32.80 -5.57 13.60
C GLY A 197 -33.39 -6.34 14.77
N GLU A 198 -33.96 -7.52 14.53
CA GLU A 198 -34.45 -8.39 15.60
C GLU A 198 -33.29 -8.98 16.40
N GLU A 199 -33.52 -9.20 17.70
CA GLU A 199 -32.56 -9.91 18.54
C GLU A 199 -32.49 -11.37 18.12
N ILE A 200 -31.35 -11.77 17.54
CA ILE A 200 -31.10 -13.16 17.15
C ILE A 200 -30.56 -13.92 18.35
N ILE A 201 -31.45 -14.63 19.02
CA ILE A 201 -31.07 -15.57 20.08
C ILE A 201 -30.52 -16.83 19.41
N THR A 202 -29.20 -17.00 19.47
CA THR A 202 -28.53 -18.25 19.12
C THR A 202 -28.52 -19.12 20.39
N ASN A 203 -29.33 -20.17 20.43
CA ASN A 203 -29.26 -21.16 21.50
C ASN A 203 -28.03 -22.03 21.24
N ASP A 204 -27.10 -22.08 22.18
CA ASP A 204 -25.87 -22.90 22.11
C ASP A 204 -26.18 -24.41 22.05
#